data_AF-A0A967B0R8-F1
#
_entry.id   AF-A0A967B0R8-F1
#
_cell.length_a   1.000
_cell.length_b   1.000
_cell.length_c   1.000
_cell.angle_alpha   90.00
_cell.angle_beta   90.00
_cell.angle_gamma   90.00
#
_symmetry.space_group_name_H-M   'P 1'
#
loop_
_entity.id
_entity.type
_entity.pdbx_description
1 polymer ?
#
loop_
_entity_poly.entity_id
_entity_poly.type
_entity_poly.pdbx_seq_one_letter_code
_entity_poly.pdbx_strand_id
1 'polypeptide(L)' 'MKQEETKFIKEPEEPTRQYIFQKNIKTKTGAYFIVLVLALLLLGIIASAFYFTSPL' A
#
# COMPACT_ATOMS: atom_id res chain seq x y z
N MET A 1 22.55 28.21 14.01
CA MET A 1 21.69 27.40 13.12
C MET A 1 21.58 26.02 13.77
N LYS A 2 20.38 25.56 14.16
CA LYS A 2 20.21 24.21 14.73
C LYS A 2 20.16 23.21 13.57
N GLN A 3 21.02 22.20 13.61
CA GLN A 3 21.02 21.09 12.65
C GLN A 3 19.88 20.15 13.02
N GLU A 4 18.92 19.96 12.11
CA GLU A 4 17.86 18.97 12.27
C GLU A 4 18.41 17.60 11.86
N GLU A 5 18.77 16.78 12.85
CA GLU A 5 19.19 15.39 12.64
C GLU A 5 17.97 14.49 12.39
N THR A 6 18.00 13.74 11.29
CA THR A 6 16.96 12.78 10.91
C THR A 6 16.91 11.62 11.92
N LYS A 7 15.97 11.66 12.88
CA LYS A 7 15.83 10.63 13.94
C LYS A 7 15.38 9.27 13.34
N PHE A 8 16.14 8.20 13.63
CA PHE A 8 15.90 6.83 13.12
C PHE A 8 14.76 6.08 13.85
N ILE A 9 14.41 6.50 15.07
CA ILE A 9 13.39 5.88 15.93
C ILE A 9 12.40 6.98 16.37
N LYS A 10 11.10 6.68 16.26
CA LYS A 10 9.99 7.55 16.71
C LYS A 10 9.95 7.59 18.23
N GLU A 11 10.23 8.74 18.84
CA GLU A 11 9.80 9.01 20.21
C GLU A 11 8.35 9.55 20.21
N PRO A 12 7.49 9.08 21.12
CA PRO A 12 6.05 9.35 21.08
C PRO A 12 5.64 10.79 21.40
N GLU A 13 6.55 11.63 21.93
CA GLU A 13 6.23 12.96 22.45
C GLU A 13 6.39 14.11 21.43
N GLU A 14 6.93 13.86 20.23
CA GLU A 14 7.09 14.92 19.20
C GLU A 14 6.39 14.59 17.87
N PRO A 15 5.46 15.44 17.38
CA PRO A 15 4.86 15.29 16.06
C PRO A 15 5.81 15.78 14.96
N THR A 16 7.00 15.18 14.86
CA THR A 16 7.95 15.49 13.78
C THR A 16 7.54 14.81 12.48
N ARG A 17 7.54 15.56 11.37
CA ARG A 17 7.20 15.05 10.03
C ARG A 17 8.38 14.36 9.33
N GLN A 18 9.58 14.33 9.91
CA GLN A 18 10.82 13.90 9.24
C GLN A 18 11.22 12.46 9.59
N TYR A 19 10.32 11.49 9.37
CA TYR A 19 10.69 10.08 9.44
C TYR A 19 10.98 9.52 8.06
N ILE A 20 12.13 8.85 7.90
CA ILE A 20 12.51 8.12 6.67
C ILE A 20 11.48 7.02 6.37
N PHE A 21 11.00 6.34 7.42
CA PHE A 21 9.81 5.48 7.41
C PHE A 21 8.58 6.21 7.94
N GLN A 22 8.21 7.32 7.28
CA GLN A 22 6.88 7.87 7.47
C GLN A 22 5.86 6.77 7.13
N LYS A 23 5.10 6.32 8.14
CA LYS A 23 3.83 5.59 7.96
C LYS A 23 2.87 6.53 7.23
N ASN A 24 3.11 6.76 5.94
CA ASN A 24 2.26 7.56 5.09
C ASN A 24 1.03 6.71 4.82
N ILE A 25 -0.04 7.02 5.55
CA ILE A 25 -1.36 6.42 5.40
C ILE A 25 -1.75 6.44 3.91
N LYS A 26 -1.42 7.54 3.19
CA LYS A 26 -1.65 7.68 1.75
C LYS A 26 -0.93 6.62 0.89
N THR A 27 0.33 6.28 1.20
CA THR A 27 1.07 5.22 0.50
C THR A 27 0.44 3.86 0.75
N LYS A 28 -0.01 3.59 1.98
CA LYS A 28 -0.73 2.36 2.31
C LYS A 28 -2.09 2.28 1.62
N THR A 29 -2.83 3.39 1.54
CA THR A 29 -4.11 3.46 0.83
C THR A 29 -3.94 3.20 -0.67
N GLY A 30 -2.95 3.82 -1.31
CA GLY A 30 -2.65 3.58 -2.73
C GLY A 30 -2.24 2.13 -3.00
N ALA A 31 -1.36 1.56 -2.17
CA ALA A 31 -0.97 0.16 -2.28
C ALA A 31 -2.16 -0.78 -2.13
N TYR A 32 -3.04 -0.52 -1.16
CA TYR A 32 -4.26 -1.34 -0.95
C TYR A 32 -5.21 -1.27 -2.14
N PHE A 33 -5.40 -0.08 -2.74
CA PHE A 33 -6.20 0.08 -3.95
C PHE A 33 -5.64 -0.73 -5.13
N ILE A 34 -4.32 -0.68 -5.34
CA ILE A 34 -3.67 -1.46 -6.42
C ILE A 34 -3.86 -2.96 -6.19
N VAL A 35 -3.66 -3.44 -4.95
CA VAL A 35 -3.87 -4.86 -4.61
C VAL A 35 -5.33 -5.28 -4.84
N LEU A 36 -6.30 -4.43 -4.49
CA LEU A 36 -7.72 -4.69 -4.74
C LEU A 36 -8.02 -4.85 -6.24
N VAL A 37 -7.51 -3.94 -7.07
CA VAL A 37 -7.72 -3.99 -8.53
C VAL A 37 -7.06 -5.24 -9.12
N LEU A 38 -5.85 -5.58 -8.68
CA LEU A 38 -5.17 -6.79 -9.12
C LEU A 38 -5.95 -8.06 -8.76
N ALA A 39 -6.53 -8.13 -7.55
CA ALA A 39 -7.38 -9.24 -7.16
C ALA A 39 -8.63 -9.36 -8.03
N LEU A 40 -9.28 -8.23 -8.37
CA LEU A 40 -10.43 -8.22 -9.29
C LEU A 40 -10.06 -8.71 -10.70
N LEU A 41 -8.89 -8.32 -11.21
CA LEU A 41 -8.40 -8.80 -12.51
C LEU A 41 -8.17 -10.33 -12.51
N LEU A 42 -7.60 -10.87 -11.43
CA LEU A 42 -7.43 -12.32 -11.28
C LEU A 42 -8.78 -13.05 -11.26
N LEU A 43 -9.77 -12.52 -10.54
CA LEU A 43 -11.13 -13.07 -10.55
C LEU A 43 -11.74 -13.05 -11.96
N GLY A 44 -11.54 -11.97 -12.72
CA GLY A 44 -11.99 -11.87 -14.11
C GLY A 44 -11.34 -12.92 -15.01
N ILE A 45 -10.02 -13.15 -14.86
CA ILE A 45 -9.30 -14.18 -15.61
C ILE A 45 -9.82 -15.58 -15.25
N ILE A 46 -10.04 -15.87 -13.96
CA ILE A 46 -10.57 -17.16 -13.52
C ILE A 46 -11.98 -17.36 -14.06
N ALA A 47 -12.87 -16.37 -13.96
CA ALA A 47 -14.22 -16.44 -14.50
C ALA A 47 -14.23 -16.62 -16.02
N SER A 48 -13.34 -15.92 -16.73
CA SER A 48 -13.13 -16.10 -18.17
C SER A 48 -12.66 -17.53 -18.46
N ALA A 49 -11.69 -18.05 -17.72
CA ALA A 49 -11.20 -19.40 -17.90
C ALA A 49 -12.32 -20.44 -17.70
N PHE A 50 -13.15 -20.29 -16.67
CA PHE A 50 -14.34 -21.12 -16.49
C PHE A 50 -15.30 -21.01 -17.68
N TYR A 51 -15.69 -19.79 -18.08
CA TYR A 51 -16.62 -19.57 -19.20
C TYR A 51 -16.13 -20.19 -20.52
N PHE A 52 -14.83 -20.09 -20.82
CA PHE A 52 -14.27 -20.57 -22.09
C PHE A 52 -13.76 -22.02 -22.08
N THR A 53 -13.38 -22.57 -20.92
CA THR A 53 -12.76 -23.92 -20.83
C THR A 53 -13.74 -24.98 -20.34
N SER A 54 -14.63 -24.60 -19.43
CA SER A 54 -15.62 -25.49 -18.85
C SER A 54 -16.97 -24.81 -18.97
N PRO A 55 -17.63 -24.84 -20.15
CA PRO A 55 -19.01 -24.42 -20.22
C PRO A 55 -19.78 -25.31 -19.24
N LEU A 56 -20.26 -24.70 -18.15
CA LEU A 56 -21.26 -25.32 -17.28
C LEU A 56 -22.45 -25.80 -18.12
#